data_AF-A0A811PN72-F1
#
_entry.id   AF-A0A811PN72-F1
#
_cell.length_a   1.000
_cell.length_b   1.000
_cell.length_c   1.000
_cell.angle_alpha   90.00
_cell.angle_beta   90.00
_cell.angle_gamma   90.00
#
_symmetry.space_group_name_H-M   'P 1'
#
loop_
_entity.id
_entity.type
_entity.pdbx_description
1 polymer ?
#
loop_
_entity_poly.entity_id
_entity_poly.type
_entity_poly.pdbx_seq_one_letter_code
_entity_poly.pdbx_strand_id
1 'polypeptide(L)'
;MLVGAYPFEDPDDPKNFRKTIGRIVSIQYQIPEYVHISQDCRQLLARIFIANPAKRITIREIRNHPWFLKNLPRELTEAAQAKDNSAPTFSDRTVEEIMKIVEEACTPPQSSTPVAGFGWAEEKEKEDGKKPEDDEQDGEDEEYDGEDEYDKQVKQVHASGDFQHLIK
;
A
#
# COMPACT_ATOMS: atom_id res chain seq x y z
N MET A 1 -8.08 -9.73 -15.97
CA MET A 1 -7.91 -11.14 -16.42
C MET A 1 -9.02 -11.60 -17.36
N LEU A 2 -10.31 -11.63 -16.97
CA LEU A 2 -11.38 -12.13 -17.86
C LEU A 2 -11.83 -11.13 -18.94
N VAL A 3 -11.98 -9.85 -18.60
CA VAL A 3 -12.47 -8.79 -19.52
C VAL A 3 -11.32 -7.90 -20.03
N GLY A 4 -10.19 -7.87 -19.34
CA GLY A 4 -9.04 -7.01 -19.69
C GLY A 4 -9.13 -5.56 -19.19
N ALA A 5 -10.23 -5.18 -18.55
CA ALA A 5 -10.43 -3.87 -17.93
C ALA A 5 -10.99 -3.99 -16.51
N TYR A 6 -10.98 -2.89 -15.76
CA TYR A 6 -11.55 -2.83 -14.41
C TYR A 6 -13.09 -2.73 -14.45
N PRO A 7 -13.81 -3.43 -13.55
CA PRO A 7 -15.27 -3.56 -13.62
C PRO A 7 -16.07 -2.27 -13.34
N PHE A 8 -15.46 -1.28 -12.66
CA PHE A 8 -16.15 -0.06 -12.22
C PHE A 8 -15.58 1.21 -12.86
N GLU A 9 -14.53 1.11 -13.67
CA GLU A 9 -13.90 2.25 -14.32
C GLU A 9 -14.76 2.75 -15.48
N ASP A 10 -14.70 4.04 -15.76
CA ASP A 10 -15.37 4.61 -16.92
C ASP A 10 -14.56 4.38 -18.19
N PRO A 11 -15.10 3.66 -19.20
CA PRO A 11 -14.36 3.40 -20.43
C PRO A 11 -14.02 4.68 -21.20
N ASP A 12 -14.84 5.73 -21.06
CA ASP A 12 -14.65 7.01 -21.76
C ASP A 12 -13.75 7.99 -21.00
N ASP A 13 -13.69 7.89 -19.66
CA ASP A 13 -12.92 8.79 -18.79
C ASP A 13 -12.30 8.02 -17.59
N PRO A 14 -11.19 7.29 -17.81
CA PRO A 14 -10.61 6.41 -16.80
C PRO A 14 -10.04 7.16 -15.58
N LYS A 15 -9.78 8.46 -15.71
CA LYS A 15 -9.27 9.30 -14.61
C LYS A 15 -10.40 9.86 -13.73
N ASN A 16 -11.66 9.56 -14.05
CA ASN A 16 -12.81 10.02 -13.28
C ASN A 16 -13.06 9.19 -12.02
N PHE A 17 -12.24 9.41 -10.99
CA PHE A 17 -12.38 8.69 -9.73
C PHE A 17 -13.77 8.87 -9.10
N ARG A 18 -14.39 10.05 -9.22
CA ARG A 18 -15.72 10.31 -8.68
C ARG A 18 -16.76 9.35 -9.27
N LYS A 19 -16.74 9.13 -10.59
CA LYS A 19 -17.66 8.21 -11.27
C LYS A 19 -17.35 6.75 -10.93
N THR A 20 -16.07 6.39 -10.86
CA THR A 20 -15.63 5.04 -10.45
C THR A 20 -16.10 4.69 -9.04
N ILE A 21 -15.93 5.59 -8.07
CA ILE A 21 -16.42 5.39 -6.69
C ILE A 21 -17.95 5.25 -6.66
N GLY A 22 -18.67 6.07 -7.42
CA GLY A 22 -20.12 5.96 -7.56
C GLY A 22 -20.56 4.58 -8.06
N ARG A 23 -19.86 4.02 -9.06
CA ARG A 23 -20.12 2.67 -9.59
C ARG A 23 -19.77 1.57 -8.59
N ILE A 24 -18.70 1.72 -7.81
CA ILE A 24 -18.33 0.75 -6.76
C ILE A 24 -19.42 0.69 -5.69
N VAL A 25 -19.86 1.84 -5.17
CA VAL A 25 -20.88 1.90 -4.10
C VAL A 25 -22.22 1.32 -4.57
N SER A 26 -22.57 1.55 -5.83
CA SER A 26 -23.81 1.05 -6.45
C SER A 26 -23.68 -0.34 -7.09
N ILE A 27 -22.49 -0.95 -7.05
CA ILE A 27 -22.19 -2.26 -7.66
C ILE A 27 -22.57 -2.30 -9.15
N GLN A 28 -22.26 -1.23 -9.87
CA GLN A 28 -22.51 -1.11 -11.30
C GLN A 28 -21.31 -1.62 -12.09
N TYR A 29 -21.38 -2.89 -12.51
CA TYR A 29 -20.44 -3.49 -13.45
C TYR A 29 -21.22 -4.24 -14.54
N GLN A 30 -20.63 -4.35 -15.73
CA GLN A 30 -21.19 -5.14 -16.82
C GLN A 30 -20.09 -5.98 -17.46
N ILE A 31 -20.45 -7.19 -17.88
CA ILE A 31 -19.55 -8.10 -18.60
C ILE A 31 -19.92 -7.96 -20.07
N PRO A 32 -19.01 -7.46 -20.93
CA PRO A 32 -19.32 -7.24 -22.33
C PRO A 32 -19.74 -8.53 -23.05
N GLU A 33 -20.60 -8.41 -24.06
CA GLU A 33 -21.19 -9.56 -24.76
C GLU A 33 -20.16 -10.42 -25.50
N TYR A 34 -19.08 -9.79 -25.99
CA TYR A 34 -17.96 -10.49 -26.62
C TYR A 34 -17.18 -11.38 -25.65
N VAL A 35 -17.36 -11.22 -24.33
CA VAL A 35 -16.69 -12.03 -23.30
C VAL A 35 -17.58 -13.19 -22.89
N HIS A 36 -17.23 -14.38 -23.40
CA HIS A 36 -17.92 -15.62 -23.04
C HIS A 36 -17.32 -16.22 -21.76
N ILE A 37 -18.05 -16.10 -20.66
CA ILE A 37 -17.74 -16.78 -19.39
C ILE A 37 -18.85 -17.77 -19.02
N SER A 38 -18.43 -18.88 -18.41
CA SER A 38 -19.33 -19.92 -17.88
C SER A 38 -20.28 -19.37 -16.82
N GLN A 39 -21.44 -20.00 -16.66
CA GLN A 39 -22.43 -19.61 -15.66
C GLN A 39 -21.86 -19.59 -14.23
N ASP A 40 -21.07 -20.61 -13.86
CA ASP A 40 -20.45 -20.68 -12.54
C ASP A 40 -19.50 -19.49 -12.28
N CYS A 41 -18.84 -18.98 -13.32
CA CYS A 41 -17.99 -17.79 -13.22
C CYS A 41 -18.83 -16.53 -12.94
N ARG A 42 -19.95 -16.36 -13.66
CA ARG A 42 -20.89 -15.25 -13.45
C ARG A 42 -21.46 -15.28 -12.03
N GLN A 43 -21.84 -16.46 -11.56
CA GLN A 43 -22.33 -16.66 -10.20
C GLN A 43 -21.27 -16.30 -9.16
N LEU A 44 -20.02 -16.73 -9.35
CA LEU A 44 -18.93 -16.38 -8.44
C LEU A 44 -18.70 -14.87 -8.37
N LEU A 45 -18.62 -14.20 -9.52
CA LEU A 45 -18.45 -12.74 -9.59
C LEU A 45 -19.62 -12.01 -8.90
N ALA A 46 -20.85 -12.45 -9.12
CA ALA A 46 -22.03 -11.88 -8.46
C ALA A 46 -22.00 -12.03 -6.93
N ARG A 47 -21.38 -13.10 -6.41
CA ARG A 47 -21.21 -13.29 -4.96
C ARG A 47 -20.02 -12.52 -4.36
N ILE A 48 -19.04 -12.16 -5.18
CA ILE A 48 -17.88 -11.33 -4.78
C ILE A 48 -18.28 -9.85 -4.78
N PHE A 49 -18.93 -9.37 -5.84
CA PHE A 49 -19.38 -8.00 -5.97
C PHE A 49 -20.70 -7.78 -5.24
N ILE A 50 -20.65 -7.87 -3.91
CA ILE A 50 -21.75 -7.55 -3.00
C ILE A 50 -21.34 -6.34 -2.14
N ALA A 51 -22.19 -5.31 -2.10
CA ALA A 51 -21.95 -4.09 -1.34
C ALA A 51 -21.80 -4.36 0.16
N ASN A 52 -22.68 -5.19 0.73
CA ASN A 52 -22.61 -5.57 2.14
C ASN A 52 -21.51 -6.64 2.36
N PRO A 53 -20.43 -6.34 3.09
CA PRO A 53 -19.34 -7.29 3.31
C PRO A 53 -19.77 -8.54 4.09
N ALA A 54 -20.76 -8.44 4.99
CA ALA A 54 -21.26 -9.58 5.76
C ALA A 54 -22.01 -10.61 4.89
N LYS A 55 -22.51 -10.20 3.72
CA LYS A 55 -23.16 -11.08 2.74
C LYS A 55 -22.22 -11.53 1.62
N ARG A 56 -21.01 -10.97 1.56
CA ARG A 56 -20.03 -11.28 0.52
C ARG A 56 -19.47 -12.68 0.74
N ILE A 57 -19.26 -13.42 -0.34
CA ILE A 57 -18.68 -14.76 -0.27
C ILE A 57 -17.32 -14.74 0.44
N THR A 58 -17.12 -15.71 1.33
CA THR A 58 -15.87 -15.89 2.07
C THR A 58 -14.85 -16.68 1.26
N ILE A 59 -13.57 -16.59 1.62
CA ILE A 59 -12.50 -17.38 0.97
C ILE A 59 -12.78 -18.88 1.04
N ARG A 60 -13.29 -19.37 2.18
CA ARG A 60 -13.67 -20.79 2.34
C ARG A 60 -14.75 -21.20 1.36
N GLU A 61 -15.76 -20.37 1.13
CA GLU A 61 -16.81 -20.64 0.15
C GLU A 61 -16.30 -20.54 -1.29
N ILE A 62 -15.37 -19.62 -1.60
CA ILE A 62 -14.71 -19.54 -2.91
C ILE A 62 -13.94 -20.83 -3.21
N ARG A 63 -13.16 -21.33 -2.24
CA ARG A 63 -12.40 -22.58 -2.39
C ARG A 63 -13.27 -23.80 -2.69
N ASN A 64 -14.52 -23.77 -2.21
CA ASN A 64 -15.51 -24.82 -2.45
C ASN A 64 -16.43 -24.53 -3.65
N HIS A 65 -16.23 -23.41 -4.36
CA HIS A 65 -17.09 -23.03 -5.47
C HIS A 65 -16.78 -23.89 -6.71
N PRO A 66 -17.80 -24.38 -7.45
CA PRO A 66 -17.60 -25.25 -8.62
C PRO A 66 -16.62 -24.67 -9.66
N TRP A 67 -16.72 -23.36 -9.91
CA TRP A 67 -15.80 -22.67 -10.81
C TRP A 67 -14.33 -22.73 -10.36
N PHE A 68 -14.06 -22.66 -9.06
CA PHE A 68 -12.70 -22.69 -8.51
C PHE A 68 -12.13 -24.11 -8.48
N LEU A 69 -12.97 -25.11 -8.20
CA LEU A 69 -12.58 -26.51 -8.15
C LEU A 69 -12.34 -27.11 -9.54
N LYS A 70 -12.90 -26.50 -10.59
CA LYS A 70 -12.74 -26.99 -11.96
C LYS A 70 -11.28 -26.89 -12.40
N ASN A 71 -10.68 -28.05 -12.69
CA ASN A 71 -9.27 -28.19 -13.07
C ASN A 71 -8.27 -27.69 -12.01
N LEU A 72 -8.64 -27.69 -10.73
CA LEU A 72 -7.71 -27.33 -9.65
C LEU A 72 -6.63 -28.43 -9.52
N PRO A 73 -5.33 -28.10 -9.69
CA PRO A 73 -4.24 -29.04 -9.48
C PRO A 73 -4.27 -29.62 -8.07
N ARG A 74 -3.93 -30.90 -7.93
CA ARG A 74 -4.04 -31.62 -6.65
C ARG A 74 -3.14 -30.99 -5.58
N GLU A 75 -2.01 -30.41 -6.00
CA GLU A 75 -1.01 -29.75 -5.16
C GLU A 75 -1.57 -28.49 -4.48
N LEU A 76 -2.56 -27.84 -5.11
CA LEU A 76 -3.21 -26.64 -4.59
C LEU A 76 -4.44 -26.94 -3.74
N THR A 77 -4.78 -28.22 -3.56
CA THR A 77 -5.89 -28.62 -2.67
C THR A 77 -5.51 -28.41 -1.21
N GLU A 78 -6.50 -28.12 -0.37
CA GLU A 78 -6.28 -27.92 1.07
C GLU A 78 -5.58 -29.11 1.73
N ALA A 79 -5.86 -30.34 1.28
CA ALA A 79 -5.23 -31.55 1.77
C ALA A 79 -3.74 -31.68 1.41
N ALA A 80 -3.32 -31.12 0.26
CA ALA A 80 -1.92 -31.09 -0.14
C ALA A 80 -1.17 -29.94 0.55
N GLN A 81 -1.79 -28.76 0.61
CA GLN A 81 -1.26 -27.59 1.32
C GLN A 81 -1.09 -27.83 2.83
N ALA A 82 -2.00 -28.59 3.45
CA ALA A 82 -1.88 -28.94 4.87
C ALA A 82 -0.70 -29.90 5.16
N LYS A 83 -0.24 -30.64 4.14
CA LYS A 83 0.96 -31.50 4.23
C LYS A 83 2.24 -30.72 3.93
N ASP A 84 2.15 -29.72 3.05
CA ASP A 84 3.22 -28.76 2.73
C ASP A 84 3.25 -27.55 3.69
N ASN A 85 3.01 -27.75 4.98
CA ASN A 85 3.37 -26.74 6.00
C ASN A 85 4.89 -26.55 6.10
N SER A 86 5.68 -27.35 5.38
CA SER A 86 7.08 -27.09 5.06
C SER A 86 7.20 -26.29 3.75
N ALA A 87 6.43 -25.21 3.60
CA ALA A 87 6.67 -24.25 2.53
C ALA A 87 8.18 -24.00 2.51
N PRO A 88 8.88 -24.17 1.36
CA PRO A 88 10.30 -23.91 1.32
C PRO A 88 10.45 -22.46 1.74
N THR A 89 11.02 -22.24 2.91
CA THR A 89 11.41 -20.91 3.34
C THR A 89 12.30 -20.42 2.20
N PHE A 90 11.82 -19.41 1.46
CA PHE A 90 12.56 -18.84 0.32
C PHE A 90 13.97 -18.38 0.73
N SER A 91 14.21 -18.29 2.04
CA SER A 91 15.51 -18.12 2.67
C SER A 91 15.70 -19.16 3.77
N ASP A 92 16.85 -19.84 3.79
CA ASP A 92 17.31 -20.63 4.95
C ASP A 92 17.75 -19.76 6.15
N ARG A 93 17.55 -18.44 6.04
CA ARG A 93 17.94 -17.45 7.05
C ARG A 93 17.02 -17.56 8.25
N THR A 94 17.62 -17.60 9.44
CA THR A 94 16.84 -17.52 10.68
C THR A 94 16.35 -16.10 10.90
N VAL A 95 15.32 -15.93 11.73
CA VAL A 95 14.77 -14.60 12.06
C VAL A 95 15.85 -13.70 12.66
N GLU A 96 16.75 -14.28 13.47
CA GLU A 96 17.87 -13.57 14.10
C GLU A 96 18.86 -13.05 13.06
N GLU A 97 19.16 -13.83 12.02
CA GLU A 97 20.05 -13.40 10.95
C GLU A 97 19.43 -12.29 10.10
N ILE A 98 18.12 -12.34 9.86
CA ILE A 98 17.37 -11.28 9.18
C ILE A 98 17.45 -9.99 10.00
N MET A 99 17.18 -10.05 11.30
CA MET A 99 17.22 -8.89 12.18
C MET A 99 18.63 -8.29 12.28
N LYS A 100 19.67 -9.14 12.30
CA LYS A 100 21.07 -8.68 12.27
C LYS A 100 21.40 -7.88 11.00
N ILE A 101 20.94 -8.33 9.83
CA ILE A 101 21.14 -7.60 8.56
C ILE A 101 20.40 -6.26 8.59
N VAL A 102 19.19 -6.23 9.16
CA VAL A 102 18.43 -4.98 9.31
C VAL A 102 19.16 -4.00 10.24
N GLU A 103 19.68 -4.48 11.37
CA GLU A 103 20.48 -3.68 12.30
C GLU A 103 21.77 -3.15 11.66
N GLU A 104 22.47 -3.99 10.89
CA GLU A 104 23.67 -3.59 10.15
C GLU A 104 23.36 -2.52 9.10
N ALA A 105 22.24 -2.66 8.37
CA ALA A 105 21.81 -1.70 7.35
C ALA A 105 21.33 -0.35 7.93
N CYS A 106 21.00 -0.28 9.22
CA CYS A 106 20.70 0.98 9.91
C CYS A 106 21.97 1.80 10.25
N THR A 107 23.16 1.21 10.12
CA THR A 107 24.41 1.94 10.32
C THR A 107 24.89 2.55 9.00
N PRO A 108 25.10 3.89 8.92
CA PRO A 108 25.63 4.51 7.71
C PRO A 108 27.08 4.05 7.47
N PRO A 109 27.53 3.94 6.20
CA PRO A 109 28.89 3.54 5.91
C PRO A 109 29.88 4.52 6.54
N GLN A 110 30.95 3.99 7.15
CA GLN A 110 32.08 4.82 7.55
C GLN A 110 32.69 5.42 6.28
N SER A 111 32.57 6.74 6.14
CA SER A 111 33.01 7.53 5.00
C SER A 111 34.46 7.17 4.62
N SER A 112 34.62 6.33 3.60
CA SER A 112 35.92 6.12 2.98
C SER A 112 36.11 7.24 1.98
N THR A 113 36.77 8.30 2.46
CA THR A 113 37.27 9.45 1.69
C THR A 113 36.21 10.52 1.39
N PRO A 114 36.44 11.79 1.76
CA PRO A 114 35.59 12.87 1.29
C PRO A 114 35.82 13.03 -0.22
N VAL A 115 34.79 12.74 -1.03
CA VAL A 115 34.72 13.31 -2.37
C VAL A 115 34.48 14.80 -2.17
N ALA A 116 35.51 15.60 -2.42
CA ALA A 116 35.37 17.05 -2.50
C ALA A 116 34.30 17.38 -3.56
N GLY A 117 33.13 17.84 -3.10
CA GLY A 117 32.04 18.27 -3.99
C GLY A 117 30.62 17.87 -3.59
N PHE A 118 30.41 17.02 -2.57
CA PHE A 118 29.06 16.75 -2.03
C PHE A 118 28.92 17.33 -0.62
N GLY A 119 28.09 18.38 -0.53
CA GLY A 119 27.91 19.24 0.64
C GLY A 119 27.16 18.60 1.80
N TRP A 120 27.87 17.79 2.58
CA TRP A 120 27.49 17.44 3.95
C TRP A 120 28.68 17.60 4.89
N ALA A 121 29.40 18.72 4.77
CA ALA A 121 30.35 19.17 5.77
C ALA A 121 29.68 20.32 6.53
N GLU A 122 29.38 20.09 7.80
CA GLU A 122 28.89 21.10 8.75
C GLU A 122 29.75 22.37 8.65
N GLU A 123 29.11 23.47 8.26
CA GLU A 123 29.73 24.79 8.26
C GLU A 123 29.91 25.26 9.70
N LYS A 124 31.18 25.29 10.16
CA LYS A 124 31.53 26.10 11.33
C LYS A 124 31.65 27.56 10.92
N GLU A 125 30.83 28.36 11.59
CA GLU A 125 30.76 29.82 11.56
C GLU A 125 32.10 30.52 11.32
N LYS A 126 32.12 31.44 10.34
CA LYS A 126 32.96 32.64 10.37
C LYS A 126 32.19 33.83 9.84
N GLU A 127 31.89 34.73 10.77
CA GLU A 127 31.47 36.12 10.60
C GLU A 127 32.61 36.94 9.97
N ASP A 128 32.36 37.61 8.84
CA ASP A 128 32.75 39.01 8.61
C ASP A 128 32.18 39.54 7.28
N GLY A 129 31.54 40.71 7.34
CA GLY A 129 30.65 41.22 6.30
C GLY A 129 31.26 42.13 5.25
N LYS A 130 30.61 42.18 4.08
CA LYS A 130 30.42 43.39 3.25
C LYS A 130 29.38 43.15 2.13
N LYS A 131 28.28 43.92 2.13
CA LYS A 131 27.35 44.17 1.00
C LYS A 131 28.06 45.03 -0.07
N PRO A 132 27.62 45.13 -1.37
CA PRO A 132 26.20 45.35 -1.72
C PRO A 132 25.71 44.89 -3.13
N GLU A 133 24.39 45.09 -3.36
CA GLU A 133 23.59 45.24 -4.62
C GLU A 133 23.66 44.11 -5.66
N ASP A 134 22.65 43.75 -6.44
CA ASP A 134 21.21 44.00 -6.60
C ASP A 134 20.81 42.87 -7.57
N ASP A 135 19.63 42.27 -7.42
CA ASP A 135 18.80 41.85 -8.56
C ASP A 135 17.50 41.24 -8.01
N GLU A 136 16.45 42.01 -8.21
CA GLU A 136 15.05 41.64 -8.03
C GLU A 136 14.70 40.44 -8.92
N GLN A 137 14.15 39.38 -8.34
CA GLN A 137 13.18 38.57 -9.07
C GLN A 137 12.10 38.04 -8.13
N ASP A 138 10.94 38.64 -8.34
CA ASP A 138 9.62 38.36 -7.81
C ASP A 138 9.24 36.87 -7.87
N GLY A 139 8.69 36.34 -6.78
CA GLY A 139 8.24 34.97 -6.65
C GLY A 139 7.48 34.82 -5.34
N GLU A 140 6.16 34.97 -5.42
CA GLU A 140 5.21 34.88 -4.31
C GLU A 140 5.28 33.50 -3.63
N ASP A 141 5.92 33.41 -2.46
CA ASP A 141 5.79 32.26 -1.56
C ASP A 141 4.55 32.47 -0.68
N GLU A 142 3.45 31.78 -1.01
CA GLU A 142 2.30 31.66 -0.11
C GLU A 142 2.68 30.85 1.13
N GLU A 143 2.83 31.54 2.26
CA GLU A 143 2.98 30.98 3.60
C GLU A 143 1.71 30.20 3.99
N TYR A 144 1.72 28.88 3.79
CA TYR A 144 0.73 27.97 4.35
C TYR A 144 1.02 27.78 5.86
N ASP A 145 0.45 28.67 6.68
CA ASP A 145 0.26 28.44 8.12
C ASP A 145 -0.80 27.34 8.31
N GLY A 146 -0.34 26.10 8.33
CA GLY A 146 -1.15 24.90 8.53
C GLY A 146 -0.57 24.05 9.66
N GLU A 147 -0.53 24.58 10.89
CA GLU A 147 -0.44 23.70 12.07
C GLU A 147 -1.75 22.91 12.20
N ASP A 148 -1.87 21.86 11.39
CA ASP A 148 -3.04 20.99 11.33
C ASP A 148 -3.31 20.37 12.71
N GLU A 149 -4.58 20.37 13.14
CA GLU A 149 -5.07 19.87 14.44
C GLU A 149 -4.47 18.52 14.88
N TYR A 150 -4.04 17.71 13.92
CA TYR A 150 -3.37 16.44 14.13
C TYR A 150 -2.09 16.58 14.97
N ASP A 151 -1.22 17.54 14.67
CA ASP A 151 0.05 17.71 15.38
C ASP A 151 -0.17 18.20 16.82
N LYS A 152 -1.21 19.01 17.05
CA LYS A 152 -1.66 19.38 18.41
C LYS A 152 -2.14 18.16 19.19
N GLN A 153 -2.92 17.30 18.54
CA GLN A 153 -3.49 16.12 19.17
C GLN A 153 -2.40 15.08 19.50
N VAL A 154 -1.41 14.90 18.62
CA VAL A 154 -0.25 14.03 18.85
C VAL A 154 0.59 14.55 20.02
N LYS A 155 0.93 15.84 20.04
CA LYS A 155 1.68 16.43 21.16
C LYS A 155 0.94 16.32 22.49
N GLN A 156 -0.39 16.46 22.49
CA GLN A 156 -1.21 16.34 23.69
C GLN A 156 -1.25 14.91 24.24
N VAL A 157 -1.37 13.90 23.38
CA VAL A 157 -1.34 12.47 23.79
C VAL A 157 0.04 12.07 24.33
N HIS A 158 1.11 12.60 23.73
CA HIS A 158 2.48 12.36 24.22
C HIS A 158 2.73 13.07 25.57
N ALA A 159 2.14 14.24 25.78
CA ALA A 159 2.26 14.99 27.03
C ALA A 159 1.40 14.44 28.18
N SER A 160 0.27 13.77 27.89
CA SER A 160 -0.64 13.26 28.92
C SER A 160 -0.22 11.90 29.51
N GLY A 161 0.78 11.21 28.94
CA GLY A 161 1.36 10.00 29.53
C GLY A 161 0.43 8.78 29.63
N ASP A 162 -0.80 8.86 29.11
CA ASP A 162 -1.81 7.81 29.21
C ASP A 162 -1.62 6.73 28.12
N PHE A 163 -0.59 5.91 28.28
CA PHE A 163 -0.40 4.64 27.55
C PHE A 163 -0.69 3.42 28.42
N GLN A 164 -1.58 3.53 29.40
CA GLN A 164 -2.02 2.38 30.19
C GLN A 164 -3.52 2.36 30.32
N HIS A 165 -4.22 1.79 29.33
CA HIS A 165 -5.43 0.98 29.55
C HIS A 165 -5.84 0.26 28.27
N LEU A 166 -4.95 -0.59 27.73
CA LEU A 166 -5.37 -1.57 26.72
C LEU A 166 -4.59 -2.89 26.80
N ILE A 167 -4.35 -3.43 28.00
CA ILE A 167 -4.15 -4.87 28.16
C ILE A 167 -4.74 -5.30 29.51
N LYS A 168 -5.92 -5.92 29.47
CA LYS A 168 -6.34 -6.99 30.38
C LYS A 168 -7.26 -7.92 29.61
#